data_AF-R6BH81-F1
#
_entry.id   AF-R6BH81-F1
#
_cell.length_a   1.000
_cell.length_b   1.000
_cell.length_c   1.000
_cell.angle_alpha   90.00
_cell.angle_beta   90.00
_cell.angle_gamma   90.00
#
_symmetry.space_group_name_H-M   'P 1'
#
loop_
_entity.id
_entity.type
_entity.pdbx_description
1 polymer ?
#
loop_
_entity_poly.entity_id
_entity_poly.type
_entity_poly.pdbx_seq_one_letter_code
_entity_poly.pdbx_strand_id
1 'polypeptide(L)' 'MNTNVMFSSKTDAWATPKAFFAELDKEFHFDLDPCADEFNHKCEKYYTIADNGLLKEWGGIGCFAIPRMAGK' A
#
# COMPACT_ATOMS: atom_id res chain seq x y z
N MET A 1 21.16 17.36 -13.49
CA MET A 1 19.93 16.55 -13.32
C MET A 1 18.74 17.49 -13.18
N ASN A 2 17.56 17.15 -13.72
CA ASN A 2 16.34 17.96 -13.59
C ASN A 2 15.51 17.42 -12.40
N THR A 3 15.50 18.15 -11.28
CA THR A 3 14.89 17.71 -10.02
C THR A 3 13.42 18.11 -9.87
N ASN A 4 12.89 18.92 -10.80
CA ASN A 4 11.54 19.50 -10.69
C ASN A 4 10.42 18.46 -10.66
N VAL A 5 10.63 17.28 -11.26
CA VAL A 5 9.63 16.20 -11.31
C VAL A 5 9.88 15.17 -10.19
N MET A 6 11.13 15.00 -9.73
CA MET A 6 11.51 13.94 -8.79
C MET A 6 10.88 14.12 -7.39
N PHE A 7 10.53 15.35 -7.01
CA PHE A 7 9.89 15.69 -5.74
C PHE A 7 8.56 16.44 -5.94
N SER A 8 7.94 16.34 -7.11
CA SER A 8 6.69 17.06 -7.38
C SER A 8 5.48 16.50 -6.63
N SER A 9 5.59 15.28 -6.09
CA SER A 9 4.54 14.73 -5.24
C SER A 9 4.57 15.39 -3.86
N LYS A 10 3.43 15.94 -3.44
CA LYS A 10 3.27 16.55 -2.11
C LYS A 10 3.14 15.52 -0.99
N THR A 11 2.93 14.25 -1.36
CA THR A 11 2.76 13.14 -0.43
C THR A 11 3.54 11.92 -0.93
N ASP A 12 4.01 11.12 0.02
CA ASP A 12 4.60 9.81 -0.25
C ASP A 12 3.52 8.72 -0.39
N ALA A 13 2.24 9.09 -0.36
CA ALA A 13 1.09 8.19 -0.46
C ALA A 13 0.84 7.79 -1.92
N TRP A 14 1.72 6.95 -2.46
CA TRP A 14 1.55 6.39 -3.78
C TRP A 14 0.67 5.14 -3.73
N ALA A 15 -0.40 5.12 -4.53
CA ALA A 15 -1.35 4.03 -4.56
C ALA A 15 -1.24 3.22 -5.85
N THR A 16 -1.40 1.90 -5.74
CA THR A 16 -1.49 1.00 -6.90
C THR A 16 -2.70 1.39 -7.76
N PRO A 17 -2.54 1.55 -9.09
CA PRO A 17 -3.66 1.68 -10.00
C PRO A 17 -4.66 0.53 -9.81
N LYS A 18 -5.95 0.85 -9.73
CA LYS A 18 -6.99 -0.13 -9.37
C LYS A 18 -7.04 -1.33 -10.32
N ALA A 19 -6.86 -1.11 -11.63
CA ALA A 19 -6.87 -2.17 -12.63
C ALA A 19 -5.72 -3.17 -12.43
N PHE A 20 -4.51 -2.68 -12.15
CA PHE A 20 -3.34 -3.52 -11.92
C PHE A 20 -3.49 -4.34 -10.62
N PHE A 21 -3.99 -3.72 -9.55
CA PHE A 21 -4.30 -4.47 -8.32
C PHE A 21 -5.34 -5.57 -8.57
N ALA A 22 -6.42 -5.28 -9.31
CA ALA A 22 -7.47 -6.25 -9.57
C ALA A 22 -7.00 -7.47 -10.37
N GLU A 23 -6.04 -7.30 -11.28
CA GLU A 23 -5.42 -8.44 -11.98
C GLU A 23 -4.64 -9.35 -11.03
N LEU A 24 -3.87 -8.76 -10.12
CA LEU A 24 -3.13 -9.51 -9.10
C LEU A 24 -4.07 -10.18 -8.09
N ASP A 25 -5.08 -9.46 -7.61
CA ASP A 25 -6.03 -9.97 -6.62
C ASP A 25 -6.86 -11.14 -7.16
N LYS A 26 -7.11 -11.17 -8.47
CA LYS A 26 -7.75 -12.31 -9.13
C LYS A 26 -6.91 -13.60 -9.06
N GLU A 27 -5.59 -13.48 -9.01
CA GLU A 27 -4.66 -14.61 -8.96
C GLU A 27 -4.31 -15.02 -7.52
N PHE A 28 -4.05 -14.02 -6.66
CA PHE A 28 -3.50 -14.24 -5.32
C PHE A 28 -4.53 -14.13 -4.20
N HIS A 29 -5.72 -13.56 -4.47
CA HIS A 29 -6.82 -13.40 -3.53
C HIS A 29 -6.38 -12.78 -2.19
N PHE A 30 -5.97 -11.52 -2.22
CA PHE A 30 -5.40 -10.84 -1.06
C PHE A 30 -6.47 -10.53 -0.02
N ASP A 31 -6.19 -10.84 1.25
CA ASP A 31 -7.13 -10.58 2.34
C ASP A 31 -6.70 -9.44 3.28
N LEU A 32 -5.47 -8.92 3.11
CA LEU A 32 -4.88 -7.87 3.93
C LEU A 32 -4.05 -6.88 3.11
N ASP A 33 -4.28 -5.59 3.37
CA ASP A 33 -3.47 -4.45 2.93
C ASP A 33 -2.81 -3.76 4.14
N PRO A 34 -1.58 -4.15 4.53
CA PRO A 34 -0.97 -3.70 5.78
C PRO A 34 -0.37 -2.29 5.69
N CYS A 35 -0.39 -1.64 4.52
CA CYS A 35 0.23 -0.35 4.28
C CYS A 35 -0.74 0.61 3.59
N ALA A 36 -1.92 0.82 4.18
CA ALA A 36 -3.01 1.59 3.61
C ALA A 36 -3.41 2.82 4.46
N ASP A 37 -4.40 3.56 3.96
CA ASP A 37 -5.23 4.50 4.70
C ASP A 37 -6.72 4.26 4.34
N GLU A 38 -7.61 5.01 4.99
CA GLU A 38 -9.06 4.91 4.80
C GLU A 38 -9.53 5.16 3.36
N PHE A 39 -8.70 5.77 2.51
CA PHE A 39 -9.04 6.17 1.15
C PHE A 39 -8.37 5.30 0.08
N ASN A 40 -7.24 4.67 0.39
CA ASN A 40 -6.40 3.98 -0.58
C ASN A 40 -6.41 2.44 -0.44
N HIS A 41 -7.03 1.91 0.64
CA HIS A 41 -7.05 0.48 0.94
C HIS A 41 -7.55 -0.37 -0.23
N LYS A 42 -6.86 -1.49 -0.45
CA LYS A 42 -7.19 -2.43 -1.54
C LYS A 42 -7.92 -3.68 -1.06
N CYS A 43 -7.81 -3.98 0.23
CA CYS A 43 -8.46 -5.11 0.90
C CYS A 43 -9.45 -4.60 1.97
N GLU A 44 -10.36 -5.47 2.43
CA GLU A 44 -11.28 -5.17 3.52
C GLU A 44 -10.55 -5.04 4.87
N LYS A 45 -9.58 -5.93 5.13
CA LYS A 45 -8.66 -5.78 6.27
C LYS A 45 -7.49 -4.92 5.82
N TYR A 46 -7.20 -3.89 6.60
CA TYR A 46 -6.04 -3.04 6.35
C TYR A 46 -5.51 -2.43 7.64
N TYR A 47 -4.27 -1.96 7.59
CA TYR A 47 -3.66 -1.20 8.68
C TYR A 47 -3.36 0.21 8.21
N THR A 48 -3.64 1.16 9.09
CA THR A 48 -3.31 2.57 8.88
C THR A 48 -1.89 2.88 9.38
N ILE A 49 -1.41 4.09 9.10
CA ILE A 49 -0.17 4.61 9.69
C ILE A 49 -0.20 4.54 11.22
N ALA A 50 -1.36 4.79 11.84
CA ALA A 50 -1.51 4.75 13.30
C ALA A 50 -1.40 3.33 13.85
N ASP A 51 -1.85 2.33 13.10
CA ASP A 51 -1.75 0.92 13.47
C ASP A 51 -0.32 0.39 13.36
N ASN A 52 0.51 1.04 12.53
CA ASN A 52 1.86 0.60 12.18
C ASN A 52 1.88 -0.86 11.72
N GLY A 53 1.33 -1.11 10.53
CA GLY A 53 1.15 -2.46 9.98
C GLY A 53 2.44 -3.29 9.90
N LEU A 54 3.62 -2.65 9.80
CA LEU A 54 4.92 -3.35 9.82
C LEU A 54 5.20 -4.09 11.15
N LEU A 55 4.56 -3.67 12.24
CA LEU A 55 4.69 -4.31 13.56
C LEU A 55 3.58 -5.32 13.86
N LYS A 56 2.62 -5.50 12.95
CA LYS A 56 1.50 -6.42 13.11
C LYS A 56 1.84 -7.78 12.53
N GLU A 57 1.21 -8.83 13.07
CA GLU A 57 1.20 -10.12 12.41
C GLU A 57 0.27 -10.07 11.19
N TRP A 58 0.79 -10.41 10.02
CA TRP A 58 0.03 -10.35 8.78
C TRP A 58 -0.84 -11.60 8.53
N GLY A 59 -0.69 -12.65 9.35
CA GLY A 59 -1.38 -13.93 9.17
C GLY A 59 -1.05 -14.60 7.82
N GLY A 60 -1.94 -15.43 7.29
CA GLY A 60 -1.81 -15.89 5.90
C GLY A 60 -2.91 -16.79 5.33
N ILE A 61 -3.50 -16.31 4.21
CA ILE A 61 -3.50 -17.03 2.91
C ILE A 61 -2.80 -16.15 1.83
N GLY A 62 -2.92 -14.81 1.84
CA GLY A 62 -2.15 -13.90 0.97
C GLY A 62 -2.29 -12.41 1.30
N CYS A 63 -1.20 -11.63 1.25
CA CYS A 63 -1.18 -10.19 1.57
C CYS A 63 -0.54 -9.34 0.45
N PHE A 64 -0.96 -8.08 0.32
CA PHE A 64 -0.42 -7.13 -0.66
C PHE A 64 0.04 -5.86 0.05
N ALA A 65 1.30 -5.46 -0.13
CA ALA A 65 1.83 -4.26 0.53
C ALA A 65 2.66 -3.42 -0.45
N ILE A 66 2.36 -2.13 -0.53
CA ILE A 66 3.31 -1.13 -1.05
C ILE A 66 3.84 -0.35 0.15
N PRO A 67 5.11 -0.51 0.52
CA PRO A 67 5.68 0.26 1.61
C PRO A 67 5.78 1.72 1.18
N ARG A 68 5.30 2.62 2.05
CA ARG A 68 5.64 4.04 1.98
C ARG A 68 7.16 4.13 2.06
N MET A 69 7.79 4.73 1.05
CA MET A 69 9.21 5.04 1.11
C MET A 69 9.37 6.10 2.20
N ALA A 70 9.73 5.71 3.41
CA ALA A 70 10.04 6.64 4.47
C ALA A 70 11.30 7.43 4.04
N GLY A 71 11.15 8.75 3.86
CA GLY A 71 12.30 9.64 3.91
C GLY A 71 12.96 9.47 5.27
N LYS A 72 14.25 9.12 5.26
CA LYS A 72 15.11 9.16 6.46
C LYS A 72 15.20 10.58 7.00
#